data_AF-A0A8J7XI37-F1
#
_entry.id   AF-A0A8J7XI37-F1
#
_cell.length_a   1.000
_cell.length_b   1.000
_cell.length_c   1.000
_cell.angle_alpha   90.00
_cell.angle_beta   90.00
_cell.angle_gamma   90.00
#
_symmetry.space_group_name_H-M   'P 1'
#
loop_
_entity.id
_entity.type
_entity.pdbx_description
1 polymer ?
#
loop_
_entity_poly.entity_id
_entity_poly.type
_entity_poly.pdbx_seq_one_letter_code
_entity_poly.pdbx_strand_id
1 'polypeptide(L)'
;NIPFRTVRLYSFLPDIIYNEVFFVTDVDPPEDVFVVHGIRTGLINLHERMKSGIALIDFVDRFGADTSKIEEALLQLDEKIDLIEEEYIISRYSRAMELISITESEFVDFEQDVVDFKENALMWIYIIEWVTVTGVFMITLQSLWTLMVRRRLYREVGVTRGDRS
;
A
#
# COMPACT_ATOMS: atom_id res chain seq x y z
N ASN A 1 12.77 33.34 -14.71
CA ASN A 1 11.77 32.35 -15.14
C ASN A 1 12.50 31.04 -15.39
N ILE A 2 12.73 30.25 -14.34
CA ILE A 2 13.50 29.00 -14.44
C ILE A 2 12.51 27.90 -14.88
N PRO A 3 12.81 27.09 -15.92
CA PRO A 3 11.89 26.06 -16.39
C PRO A 3 11.57 25.04 -15.30
N PHE A 4 10.30 24.66 -15.17
CA PHE A 4 9.80 23.73 -14.14
C PHE A 4 10.52 22.37 -14.14
N ARG A 5 10.99 21.94 -15.32
CA ARG A 5 11.76 20.71 -15.48
C ARG A 5 13.17 20.79 -14.85
N THR A 6 13.76 21.98 -14.81
CA THR A 6 15.11 22.23 -14.26
C THR A 6 15.08 22.25 -12.73
N VAL A 7 14.00 22.76 -12.12
CA VAL A 7 13.83 22.77 -10.65
C VAL A 7 13.76 21.35 -10.07
N ARG A 8 13.14 20.40 -10.80
CA ARG A 8 13.14 18.97 -10.42
C ARG A 8 14.49 18.25 -10.61
N LEU A 9 15.42 18.82 -11.38
CA LEU A 9 16.71 18.19 -11.70
C LEU A 9 17.83 18.57 -10.74
N TYR A 10 17.66 19.61 -9.92
CA TYR A 10 18.65 19.97 -8.91
C TYR A 10 18.44 19.14 -7.64
N SER A 11 19.07 17.98 -7.58
CA SER A 11 19.04 17.10 -6.40
C SER A 11 19.45 17.82 -5.11
N PHE A 12 20.35 18.82 -5.20
CA PHE A 12 20.84 19.62 -4.09
C PHE A 12 20.07 20.93 -3.82
N LEU A 13 19.00 21.23 -4.58
CA LEU A 13 18.22 22.46 -4.35
C LEU A 13 17.71 22.56 -2.91
N PRO A 14 17.17 21.49 -2.29
CA PRO A 14 16.76 21.56 -0.89
C PRO A 14 17.93 21.92 0.02
N ASP A 15 19.09 21.32 -0.19
CA ASP A 15 20.26 21.54 0.68
C ASP A 15 20.77 22.99 0.60
N ILE A 16 20.69 23.62 -0.57
CA ILE A 16 21.00 25.06 -0.72
C ILE A 16 20.05 25.91 0.13
N ILE A 17 18.74 25.64 0.10
CA ILE A 17 17.74 26.37 0.88
C ILE A 17 17.99 26.19 2.38
N TYR A 18 18.32 24.98 2.83
CA TYR A 18 18.61 24.74 4.24
C TYR A 18 19.93 25.39 4.70
N ASN A 19 20.94 25.45 3.83
CA ASN A 19 22.17 26.18 4.12
C ASN A 19 21.94 27.69 4.29
N GLU A 20 20.99 28.28 3.55
CA GLU A 20 20.57 29.67 3.79
C GLU A 20 19.90 29.83 5.16
N VAL A 21 19.12 28.85 5.61
CA VAL A 21 18.52 28.87 6.97
C VAL A 21 19.61 28.84 8.04
N PHE A 22 20.61 27.95 7.93
CA PHE A 22 21.75 27.91 8.86
C PHE A 22 22.47 29.26 8.96
N PHE A 23 22.67 29.93 7.82
CA PHE A 23 23.26 31.27 7.76
C PHE A 23 22.44 32.34 8.48
N VAL A 24 21.10 32.25 8.42
CA VAL A 24 20.20 33.19 9.11
C VAL A 24 20.09 32.89 10.61
N THR A 25 20.23 31.61 11.00
CA THR A 25 20.07 31.18 12.40
C THR A 25 21.34 31.24 13.25
N ASP A 26 22.47 31.66 12.67
CA ASP A 26 23.80 31.67 13.34
C ASP A 26 24.18 30.28 13.91
N VAL A 27 23.74 29.22 13.21
CA VAL A 27 24.07 27.83 13.53
C VAL A 27 25.15 27.38 12.57
N ASP A 28 26.19 26.73 13.09
CA ASP A 28 27.30 26.24 12.27
C ASP A 28 26.76 25.31 11.16
N PRO A 29 27.03 25.62 9.88
CA PRO A 29 26.60 24.78 8.79
C PRO A 29 27.37 23.45 8.83
N PRO A 30 26.77 22.36 8.31
CA PRO A 30 27.42 21.06 8.26
C PRO A 30 28.74 21.11 7.48
N GLU A 31 29.78 20.46 8.02
CA GLU A 31 31.13 20.42 7.41
C GLU A 31 31.12 19.70 6.05
N ASP A 32 30.28 18.67 5.91
CA ASP A 32 30.12 17.91 4.67
C ASP A 32 28.65 17.91 4.20
N VAL A 33 28.42 18.67 3.13
CA VAL A 33 27.11 18.79 2.48
C VAL A 33 26.65 17.46 1.88
N PHE A 34 27.56 16.58 1.44
CA PHE A 34 27.19 15.30 0.86
C PHE A 34 26.60 14.34 1.90
N VAL A 35 27.10 14.41 3.15
CA VAL A 35 26.57 13.61 4.25
C VAL A 35 25.13 14.04 4.57
N VAL A 36 24.89 15.34 4.68
CA VAL A 36 23.55 15.88 4.94
C VAL A 36 22.58 15.56 3.79
N HIS A 37 23.03 15.71 2.54
CA HIS A 37 22.24 15.34 1.38
C HIS A 37 21.88 13.85 1.38
N GLY A 38 22.84 12.98 1.72
CA GLY A 38 22.65 11.54 1.82
C GLY A 38 21.61 11.18 2.87
N ILE A 39 21.70 11.75 4.08
CA ILE A 39 20.76 11.54 5.17
C ILE A 39 19.36 12.01 4.78
N ARG A 40 19.23 13.21 4.20
CA ARG A 40 17.95 13.77 3.76
C ARG A 40 17.30 12.90 2.68
N THR A 41 18.09 12.45 1.71
CA THR A 41 17.59 11.56 0.65
C THR A 41 17.16 10.21 1.23
N GLY A 42 17.93 9.66 2.17
CA GLY A 42 17.58 8.44 2.90
C GLY A 42 16.25 8.59 3.66
N LEU A 43 16.09 9.65 4.45
CA LEU A 43 14.84 9.94 5.17
C LEU A 43 13.63 10.09 4.23
N ILE A 44 13.79 10.79 3.10
CA ILE A 44 12.73 10.90 2.09
C ILE A 44 12.36 9.51 1.55
N ASN A 45 13.35 8.68 1.22
CA ASN A 45 13.11 7.33 0.70
C ASN A 45 12.39 6.45 1.75
N LEU A 46 12.83 6.48 3.01
CA LEU A 46 12.19 5.72 4.09
C LEU A 46 10.73 6.16 4.29
N HIS A 47 10.46 7.46 4.30
CA HIS A 47 9.10 8.00 4.38
C HIS A 47 8.22 7.59 3.20
N GLU A 48 8.74 7.62 1.97
CA GLU A 48 7.99 7.17 0.80
C GLU A 48 7.68 5.66 0.85
N ARG A 49 8.62 4.84 1.34
CA ARG A 49 8.40 3.40 1.56
C ARG A 49 7.34 3.15 2.63
N MET A 50 7.36 3.89 3.75
CA MET A 50 6.30 3.81 4.76
C MET A 50 4.92 4.12 4.18
N LYS A 51 4.78 5.22 3.43
CA LYS A 51 3.50 5.59 2.81
C LYS A 51 2.98 4.49 1.89
N SER A 52 3.87 3.86 1.13
CA SER A 52 3.53 2.71 0.29
C SER A 52 3.08 1.51 1.13
N GLY A 53 3.77 1.21 2.23
CA GLY A 53 3.40 0.16 3.18
C GLY A 53 2.02 0.38 3.78
N ILE A 54 1.77 1.58 4.33
CA ILE A 54 0.46 1.98 4.88
C ILE A 54 -0.65 1.82 3.84
N ALA A 55 -0.43 2.28 2.60
CA ALA A 55 -1.43 2.16 1.55
C ALA A 55 -1.77 0.70 1.21
N LEU A 56 -0.80 -0.21 1.28
CA LEU A 56 -1.02 -1.65 1.09
C LEU A 56 -1.77 -2.27 2.27
N ILE A 57 -1.43 -1.89 3.49
CA ILE A 57 -2.13 -2.32 4.70
C ILE A 57 -3.59 -1.88 4.64
N ASP A 58 -3.87 -0.60 4.38
CA ASP A 58 -5.23 -0.05 4.22
C ASP A 58 -6.02 -0.76 3.12
N PHE A 59 -5.35 -1.14 2.02
CA PHE A 59 -5.97 -1.92 0.96
C PHE A 59 -6.36 -3.29 1.47
N VAL A 60 -5.48 -3.99 2.17
CA VAL A 60 -5.67 -5.36 2.68
C VAL A 60 -6.71 -5.41 3.82
N ASP A 61 -6.68 -4.46 4.75
CA ASP A 61 -7.61 -4.34 5.87
C ASP A 61 -9.08 -4.22 5.39
N ARG A 62 -9.33 -3.50 4.29
CA ARG A 62 -10.66 -3.39 3.67
C ARG A 62 -11.25 -4.74 3.23
N PHE A 63 -10.43 -5.77 3.04
CA PHE A 63 -10.88 -7.12 2.70
C PHE A 63 -10.99 -8.06 3.91
N GLY A 64 -10.75 -7.54 5.13
CA GLY A 64 -10.95 -8.26 6.39
C GLY A 64 -9.79 -9.18 6.79
N ALA A 65 -8.58 -8.92 6.29
CA ALA A 65 -7.38 -9.60 6.76
C ALA A 65 -6.87 -8.96 8.07
N ASP A 66 -6.28 -9.78 8.95
CA ASP A 66 -5.70 -9.30 10.21
C ASP A 66 -4.34 -8.64 9.97
N THR A 67 -4.30 -7.30 9.93
CA THR A 67 -3.09 -6.50 9.66
C THR A 67 -2.28 -6.15 10.89
N SER A 68 -2.72 -6.55 12.09
CA SER A 68 -2.17 -6.10 13.38
C SER A 68 -0.65 -6.27 13.49
N LYS A 69 -0.11 -7.38 12.97
CA LYS A 69 1.33 -7.67 13.01
C LYS A 69 2.16 -6.74 12.13
N ILE A 70 1.66 -6.40 10.94
CA ILE A 70 2.36 -5.50 10.03
C ILE A 70 2.28 -4.07 10.56
N GLU A 71 1.13 -3.68 11.11
CA GLU A 71 0.97 -2.37 11.73
C GLU A 71 1.96 -2.18 12.89
N GLU A 72 2.13 -3.19 13.74
CA GLU A 72 3.14 -3.17 14.81
C GLU A 72 4.56 -3.04 14.25
N ALA A 73 4.91 -3.80 13.21
CA ALA A 73 6.21 -3.68 12.55
C ALA A 73 6.43 -2.30 11.92
N LEU A 74 5.38 -1.71 11.33
CA LEU A 74 5.45 -0.38 10.73
C LEU A 74 5.63 0.71 11.79
N LEU A 75 4.97 0.59 12.94
CA LEU A 75 5.19 1.48 14.09
C LEU A 75 6.64 1.40 14.59
N GLN A 76 7.23 0.21 14.66
CA GLN A 76 8.64 0.06 15.06
C GLN A 76 9.62 0.69 14.05
N LEU A 77 9.29 0.69 12.76
CA LEU A 77 10.08 1.38 11.74
C LEU A 77 9.91 2.90 11.83
N ASP A 78 8.70 3.38 12.12
CA ASP A 78 8.41 4.81 12.33
C ASP A 78 9.21 5.38 13.52
N GLU A 79 9.23 4.66 14.65
CA GLU A 79 10.05 5.03 15.82
C GLU A 79 11.55 5.15 15.48
N LYS A 80 12.06 4.36 14.54
CA LYS A 80 13.46 4.45 14.09
C LYS A 80 13.69 5.61 13.16
N ILE A 81 12.72 5.95 12.31
CA ILE A 81 12.77 7.16 11.48
C ILE A 81 12.81 8.41 12.38
N ASP A 82 11.97 8.47 13.42
CA ASP A 82 12.00 9.55 14.41
C ASP A 82 13.37 9.67 15.09
N LEU A 83 14.00 8.55 15.44
CA LEU A 83 15.35 8.54 16.01
C LEU A 83 16.41 9.04 15.02
N ILE A 84 16.29 8.73 13.73
CA ILE A 84 17.19 9.26 12.68
C ILE A 84 17.03 10.78 12.58
N GLU A 85 15.79 11.28 12.61
CA GLU A 85 15.51 12.71 12.57
C GLU A 85 16.10 13.43 13.79
N GLU A 86 15.94 12.86 14.99
CA GLU A 86 16.54 13.40 16.21
C GLU A 86 18.07 13.51 16.08
N GLU A 87 18.74 12.43 15.68
CA GLU A 87 20.19 12.38 15.50
C GLU A 87 20.68 13.35 14.40
N TYR A 88 19.87 13.56 13.35
CA TYR A 88 20.13 14.56 12.31
C TYR A 88 20.01 15.99 12.84
N ILE A 89 18.98 16.29 13.64
CA ILE A 89 18.73 17.63 14.21
C ILE A 89 19.85 18.03 15.18
N ILE A 90 20.37 17.09 15.98
CA ILE A 90 21.49 17.33 16.91
C ILE A 90 22.87 17.21 16.24
N SER A 91 22.92 17.22 14.90
CA SER A 91 24.14 17.19 14.07
C SER A 91 25.02 15.95 14.25
N ARG A 92 24.47 14.83 14.75
CA ARG A 92 25.17 13.55 14.84
C ARG A 92 25.04 12.75 13.54
N TYR A 93 25.54 13.34 12.46
CA TYR A 93 25.35 12.83 11.11
C TYR A 93 25.88 11.40 10.89
N SER A 94 27.01 11.04 11.49
CA SER A 94 27.54 9.67 11.38
C SER A 94 26.58 8.63 11.97
N ARG A 95 25.93 8.96 13.09
CA ARG A 95 24.96 8.08 13.74
C ARG A 95 23.66 8.00 12.96
N ALA A 96 23.16 9.14 12.47
CA ALA A 96 22.00 9.17 11.59
C ALA A 96 22.20 8.32 10.32
N MET A 97 23.39 8.38 9.71
CA MET A 97 23.70 7.58 8.52
C MET A 97 23.76 6.07 8.82
N GLU A 98 24.32 5.69 9.98
CA GLU A 98 24.33 4.30 10.44
C GLU A 98 22.89 3.79 10.67
N LEU A 99 22.07 4.58 11.35
CA LEU A 99 20.66 4.25 11.61
C LEU A 99 19.85 4.15 10.31
N ILE A 100 20.09 5.00 9.32
CA ILE A 100 19.48 4.87 7.99
C ILE A 100 19.83 3.51 7.37
N SER A 101 21.12 3.13 7.35
CA SER A 101 21.53 1.85 6.77
C SER A 101 20.91 0.65 7.48
N ILE A 102 20.78 0.70 8.80
CA ILE A 102 20.13 -0.35 9.59
C ILE A 102 18.64 -0.41 9.24
N THR A 103 17.96 0.73 9.29
CA THR A 103 16.52 0.84 9.02
C THR A 103 16.20 0.43 7.57
N GLU A 104 17.05 0.78 6.60
CA GLU A 104 16.93 0.33 5.21
C GLU A 104 16.95 -1.19 5.08
N SER A 105 17.80 -1.88 5.85
CA SER A 105 17.88 -3.34 5.85
C SER A 105 16.65 -3.98 6.48
N GLU A 106 16.14 -3.45 7.58
CA GLU A 106 14.92 -3.93 8.22
C GLU A 106 13.68 -3.70 7.36
N PHE A 107 13.67 -2.62 6.59
CA PHE A 107 12.61 -2.39 5.61
C PHE A 107 12.56 -3.45 4.52
N VAL A 108 13.69 -4.10 4.17
CA VAL A 108 13.70 -5.21 3.21
C VAL A 108 12.94 -6.40 3.79
N ASP A 109 13.16 -6.71 5.06
CA ASP A 109 12.44 -7.78 5.76
C ASP A 109 10.95 -7.44 5.87
N PHE A 110 10.62 -6.19 6.22
CA PHE A 110 9.24 -5.69 6.26
C PHE A 110 8.55 -5.78 4.90
N GLU A 111 9.23 -5.40 3.81
CA GLU A 111 8.66 -5.50 2.46
C GLU A 111 8.33 -6.95 2.08
N GLN A 112 9.16 -7.91 2.53
CA GLN A 112 8.87 -9.33 2.34
C GLN A 112 7.61 -9.75 3.11
N ASP A 113 7.47 -9.35 4.37
CA ASP A 113 6.28 -9.63 5.16
C ASP A 113 5.02 -9.04 4.51
N VAL A 114 5.10 -7.81 3.98
CA VAL A 114 3.99 -7.15 3.27
C VAL A 114 3.62 -7.92 1.99
N VAL A 115 4.59 -8.48 1.26
CA VAL A 115 4.33 -9.30 0.07
C VAL A 115 3.54 -10.55 0.45
N ASP A 116 3.96 -11.27 1.48
CA ASP A 116 3.28 -12.49 1.94
C ASP A 116 1.84 -12.18 2.39
N PHE A 117 1.63 -11.05 3.04
CA PHE A 117 0.31 -10.58 3.43
C PHE A 117 -0.58 -10.22 2.24
N LYS A 118 -0.02 -9.53 1.25
CA LYS A 118 -0.72 -9.22 0.00
C LYS A 118 -1.18 -10.51 -0.70
N GLU A 119 -0.34 -11.55 -0.73
CA GLU A 119 -0.71 -12.84 -1.33
C GLU A 119 -1.90 -13.49 -0.60
N ASN A 120 -1.87 -13.49 0.73
CA ASN A 120 -2.98 -13.99 1.55
C ASN A 120 -4.29 -13.22 1.31
N ALA A 121 -4.20 -11.89 1.20
CA ALA A 121 -5.37 -11.05 0.90
C ALA A 121 -5.95 -11.33 -0.50
N LEU A 122 -5.09 -11.47 -1.51
CA LEU A 122 -5.50 -11.80 -2.88
C LEU A 122 -6.17 -13.17 -2.96
N MET A 123 -5.72 -14.14 -2.16
CA MET A 123 -6.38 -15.45 -2.05
C MET A 123 -7.81 -15.32 -1.52
N TRP A 124 -8.05 -14.49 -0.50
CA TRP A 124 -9.40 -14.26 0.03
C TRP A 124 -10.33 -13.60 -0.99
N ILE A 125 -9.82 -12.62 -1.73
CA ILE A 125 -10.56 -11.97 -2.82
C ILE A 125 -10.98 -13.03 -3.87
N TYR A 126 -10.05 -13.88 -4.27
CA TYR A 126 -10.32 -14.96 -5.21
C TYR A 126 -11.42 -15.89 -4.68
N ILE A 127 -11.36 -16.33 -3.41
CA ILE A 127 -12.39 -17.19 -2.82
C ILE A 127 -13.77 -16.53 -2.88
N ILE A 128 -13.88 -15.25 -2.53
CA ILE A 128 -15.15 -14.50 -2.57
C ILE A 128 -15.66 -14.39 -4.01
N GLU A 129 -14.78 -14.13 -4.98
CA GLU A 129 -15.14 -14.11 -6.39
C GLU A 129 -15.71 -15.47 -6.84
N TRP A 130 -15.06 -16.58 -6.50
CA TRP A 130 -15.57 -17.91 -6.83
C TRP A 130 -16.93 -18.20 -6.19
N VAL A 131 -17.10 -17.85 -4.91
CA VAL A 131 -18.38 -18.06 -4.21
C VAL A 131 -19.48 -17.21 -4.83
N THR A 132 -19.19 -15.96 -5.20
CA THR A 132 -20.17 -15.08 -5.84
C THR A 132 -20.54 -15.55 -7.25
N VAL A 133 -19.57 -15.92 -8.07
CA VAL A 133 -19.79 -16.45 -9.42
C VAL A 133 -20.59 -17.76 -9.37
N THR A 134 -20.22 -18.69 -8.49
CA THR A 134 -20.94 -19.97 -8.33
C THR A 134 -22.34 -19.76 -7.76
N GLY A 135 -22.53 -18.84 -6.81
CA GLY A 135 -23.84 -18.49 -6.26
C GLY A 135 -24.79 -17.93 -7.32
N VAL A 136 -24.32 -16.98 -8.15
CA VAL A 136 -25.10 -16.44 -9.27
C VAL A 136 -25.42 -17.52 -10.29
N PHE A 137 -24.48 -18.41 -10.59
CA PHE A 137 -24.70 -19.54 -11.49
C PHE A 137 -25.79 -20.50 -10.96
N MET A 138 -25.75 -20.85 -9.67
CA MET A 138 -26.79 -21.69 -9.06
C MET A 138 -28.17 -21.02 -9.09
N ILE A 139 -28.25 -19.72 -8.79
CA ILE A 139 -29.52 -18.97 -8.79
C ILE A 139 -30.13 -18.92 -10.20
N THR A 140 -29.31 -18.65 -11.22
CA THR A 140 -29.77 -18.59 -12.61
C THR A 140 -30.20 -19.97 -13.11
N LEU A 141 -29.46 -21.03 -12.78
CA LEU A 141 -29.82 -22.40 -13.10
C LEU A 141 -31.14 -22.82 -12.44
N GLN A 142 -31.30 -22.52 -11.14
CA GLN A 142 -32.53 -22.81 -10.39
C GLN A 142 -33.73 -22.05 -10.96
N SER A 143 -33.54 -20.78 -11.31
CA SER A 143 -34.59 -19.94 -11.90
C SER A 143 -35.01 -20.48 -13.28
N LEU A 144 -34.04 -20.84 -14.11
CA LEU A 144 -34.29 -21.43 -15.43
C LEU A 144 -35.01 -22.77 -15.31
N TRP A 145 -34.55 -23.65 -14.42
CA TRP A 145 -35.18 -24.94 -14.17
C TRP A 145 -36.63 -24.77 -13.70
N THR A 146 -36.87 -23.88 -12.74
CA THR A 146 -38.22 -23.57 -12.24
C THR A 146 -39.14 -23.07 -13.36
N LEU A 147 -38.62 -22.20 -14.24
CA LEU A 147 -39.37 -21.69 -15.40
C LEU A 147 -39.65 -22.78 -16.44
N MET A 148 -38.70 -23.67 -16.71
CA MET A 148 -38.88 -24.81 -17.60
C MET A 148 -39.91 -25.81 -17.07
N VAL A 149 -39.86 -26.15 -15.78
CA VAL A 149 -40.84 -27.03 -15.13
C VAL A 149 -42.24 -26.44 -15.22
N ARG A 150 -42.39 -25.14 -14.91
CA ARG A 150 -43.65 -24.42 -15.05
C ARG A 150 -44.16 -24.52 -16.49
N ARG A 151 -43.32 -24.19 -17.49
CA ARG A 151 -43.70 -24.23 -18.91
C ARG A 151 -44.11 -25.63 -19.39
N ARG A 152 -43.50 -26.70 -18.87
CA ARG A 152 -43.86 -28.08 -19.21
C ARG A 152 -45.24 -28.46 -18.67
N LEU A 153 -45.51 -28.15 -17.40
CA LEU A 153 -46.80 -28.44 -16.75
C LEU A 153 -47.98 -27.73 -17.44
N TYR A 154 -47.83 -26.46 -17.82
CA TYR A 154 -48.89 -25.72 -18.52
C TYR A 154 -49.12 -26.20 -19.98
N ARG A 155 -48.16 -26.93 -20.59
CA ARG A 155 -48.30 -27.43 -21.97
C ARG A 155 -49.10 -28.74 -22.04
N GLU A 156 -49.08 -29.57 -21.00
CA GLU A 156 -49.80 -30.85 -20.98
C GLU A 156 -51.32 -30.67 -20.80
N VAL A 157 -51.77 -29.60 -20.14
CA VAL A 157 -53.21 -29.31 -19.96
C VAL A 157 -53.89 -28.73 -21.21
N GLY A 158 -53.14 -28.40 -22.26
CA GLY A 158 -53.67 -27.76 -23.47
C GLY A 158 -54.24 -28.70 -24.54
N VAL A 159 -54.14 -30.03 -24.40
CA VAL A 159 -54.46 -31.00 -25.47
C VAL A 159 -55.66 -31.91 -25.16
N THR A 160 -56.47 -31.60 -24.14
CA THR A 160 -57.70 -32.36 -23.84
C THR A 160 -58.93 -31.45 -23.89
N ARG A 161 -59.25 -30.90 -25.07
CA ARG A 161 -60.60 -30.37 -25.33
C ARG A 161 -60.97 -30.28 -26.82
N GLY A 162 -61.92 -31.13 -27.23
CA GLY A 162 -62.66 -31.13 -28.51
C GLY A 162 -61.90 -31.76 -29.67
N ASP A 163 -62.32 -32.83 -30.33
CA ASP A 163 -63.65 -33.00 -30.92
C ASP A 163 -63.92 -34.49 -31.24
N ARG A 164 -65.03 -35.02 -30.73
CA ARG A 164 -65.62 -36.32 -31.06
C ARG A 164 -67.15 -36.13 -30.95
N SER A 165 -67.80 -35.93 -32.10
CA SER A 165 -69.06 -36.55 -32.55
C SER A 165 -69.75 -35.65 -33.57
#